data_AF-A0A7Y6MWF4-F1
#
_entry.id   AF-A0A7Y6MWF4-F1
#
_cell.length_a   1.000
_cell.length_b   1.000
_cell.length_c   1.000
_cell.angle_alpha   90.00
_cell.angle_beta   90.00
_cell.angle_gamma   90.00
#
_symmetry.space_group_name_H-M   'P 1'
#
loop_
_entity.id
_entity.type
_entity.pdbx_description
1 polymer ?
#
loop_
_entity_poly.entity_id
_entity_poly.type
_entity_poly.pdbx_seq_one_letter_code
_entity_poly.pdbx_strand_id
1 'polypeptide(L)'
;MNVSDLAGVALDYWVARSLHDFVREIYFTDSGETVAIRGNDRGRPWDGRFTPCASWETAAVVLERAIRLDVREQSEKGALCVAEFKGGQRASEGSGDSLRIALLRAFVASHFGDTVDDVLRERQALTGMRAETISEQTVGGVVEDLPHPDGQIGDIQSPPR
;
A
#
# COMPACT_ATOMS: atom_id res chain seq x y z
N MET A 1 -14.23 11.17 1.68
CA MET A 1 -13.31 12.31 1.89
C MET A 1 -12.92 12.93 0.54
N ASN A 2 -12.74 14.26 0.45
CA ASN A 2 -12.22 14.88 -0.77
C ASN A 2 -10.72 14.63 -0.90
N VAL A 3 -10.24 14.39 -2.11
CA VAL A 3 -8.82 14.19 -2.38
C VAL A 3 -7.99 15.46 -2.10
N SER A 4 -8.58 16.64 -2.32
CA SER A 4 -7.97 17.94 -2.00
C SER A 4 -7.64 18.10 -0.52
N ASP A 5 -8.34 17.37 0.35
CA ASP A 5 -8.24 17.50 1.81
C ASP A 5 -7.36 16.40 2.42
N LEU A 6 -6.95 15.39 1.64
CA LEU A 6 -6.11 14.30 2.12
C LEU A 6 -4.75 14.81 2.56
N ALA A 7 -4.30 14.39 3.74
CA ALA A 7 -3.00 14.72 4.29
C ALA A 7 -2.44 13.56 5.13
N GLY A 8 -1.13 13.58 5.36
CA GLY A 8 -0.42 12.61 6.19
C GLY A 8 -0.73 11.16 5.79
N VAL A 9 -1.04 10.34 6.80
CA VAL A 9 -1.30 8.89 6.66
C VAL A 9 -2.42 8.59 5.67
N ALA A 10 -3.48 9.42 5.63
CA ALA A 10 -4.59 9.20 4.71
C ALA A 10 -4.14 9.40 3.25
N LEU A 11 -3.33 10.42 2.98
CA LEU A 11 -2.78 10.64 1.65
C LEU A 11 -1.75 9.54 1.30
N ASP A 12 -0.86 9.16 2.22
CA ASP A 12 0.09 8.06 2.01
C ASP A 12 -0.62 6.74 1.66
N TYR A 13 -1.71 6.43 2.37
CA TYR A 13 -2.54 5.25 2.12
C TYR A 13 -3.16 5.28 0.72
N TRP A 14 -3.80 6.38 0.34
CA TRP A 14 -4.46 6.48 -0.97
C TRP A 14 -3.45 6.52 -2.13
N VAL A 15 -2.24 7.05 -1.91
CA VAL A 15 -1.14 6.94 -2.87
C VAL A 15 -0.73 5.47 -3.03
N ALA A 16 -0.57 4.72 -1.94
CA ALA A 16 -0.27 3.28 -2.01
C ALA A 16 -1.38 2.50 -2.73
N ARG A 17 -2.66 2.81 -2.47
CA ARG A 17 -3.81 2.21 -3.17
C ARG A 17 -3.83 2.51 -4.67
N SER A 18 -3.30 3.66 -5.08
CA SER A 18 -3.20 4.05 -6.49
C SER A 18 -2.12 3.25 -7.24
N LEU A 19 -1.09 2.78 -6.55
CA LEU A 19 0.06 2.04 -7.09
C LEU A 19 -0.19 0.54 -7.28
N HIS A 20 -1.31 0.17 -7.89
CA HIS A 20 -1.75 -1.22 -8.06
C HIS A 20 -0.86 -2.09 -8.98
N ASP A 21 -0.01 -1.48 -9.80
CA ASP A 21 1.00 -2.17 -10.61
C ASP A 21 2.16 -2.69 -9.74
N PHE A 22 2.42 -2.00 -8.64
CA PHE A 22 3.58 -2.16 -7.76
C PHE A 22 3.20 -2.82 -6.42
N VAL A 23 2.21 -2.25 -5.73
CA VAL A 23 1.79 -2.62 -4.38
C VAL A 23 0.93 -3.86 -4.42
N ARG A 24 1.31 -4.86 -3.63
CA ARG A 24 0.58 -6.12 -3.43
C ARG A 24 -0.07 -6.20 -2.07
N GLU A 25 0.50 -5.50 -1.10
CA GLU A 25 0.00 -5.48 0.25
C GLU A 25 0.16 -4.10 0.86
N ILE A 26 -0.83 -3.67 1.65
CA ILE A 26 -0.77 -2.49 2.50
C ILE A 26 -1.01 -2.94 3.94
N TYR A 27 -0.21 -2.43 4.86
CA TYR A 27 -0.39 -2.61 6.29
C TYR A 27 0.06 -1.35 7.02
N PHE A 28 -0.28 -1.26 8.30
CA PHE A 28 0.08 -0.11 9.11
C PHE A 28 1.04 -0.52 10.23
N THR A 29 2.05 0.32 10.46
CA THR A 29 2.99 0.21 11.57
C THR A 29 2.80 1.37 12.54
N ASP A 30 3.58 1.38 13.62
CA ASP A 30 3.59 2.49 14.60
C ASP A 30 2.17 2.78 15.13
N SER A 31 1.49 1.73 15.61
CA SER A 31 0.11 1.80 16.13
C SER A 31 -0.93 2.33 15.14
N GLY A 32 -0.67 2.18 13.83
CA GLY A 32 -1.55 2.66 12.78
C GLY A 32 -1.09 3.96 12.14
N GLU A 33 -0.09 4.65 12.69
CA GLU A 33 0.31 6.00 12.26
C GLU A 33 1.23 6.03 11.04
N THR A 34 1.70 4.88 10.56
CA THR A 34 2.57 4.81 9.39
C THR A 34 2.07 3.77 8.41
N VAL A 35 1.97 4.13 7.13
CA VAL A 35 1.70 3.19 6.05
C VAL A 35 2.98 2.43 5.72
N ALA A 36 2.87 1.12 5.57
CA ALA A 36 3.90 0.25 5.03
C ALA A 36 3.31 -0.62 3.93
N ILE A 37 4.15 -0.99 2.97
CA ILE A 37 3.72 -1.73 1.79
C ILE A 37 4.65 -2.90 1.51
N ARG A 38 4.10 -3.92 0.85
CA ARG A 38 4.87 -4.94 0.14
C ARG A 38 4.53 -4.93 -1.33
N GLY A 39 5.54 -5.08 -2.17
CA GLY A 39 5.35 -5.01 -3.60
C GLY A 39 6.61 -5.28 -4.40
N ASN A 40 6.50 -5.08 -5.71
CA ASN A 40 7.63 -5.18 -6.61
C ASN A 40 7.55 -4.05 -7.64
N ASP A 41 8.48 -3.11 -7.58
CA ASP A 41 8.56 -1.99 -8.51
C ASP A 41 9.59 -2.31 -9.59
N ARG A 42 9.13 -2.59 -10.81
CA ARG A 42 9.99 -2.84 -11.99
C ARG A 42 11.09 -3.88 -11.73
N GLY A 43 10.76 -4.95 -11.01
CA GLY A 43 11.69 -6.03 -10.65
C GLY A 43 12.37 -5.86 -9.29
N ARG A 44 12.26 -4.70 -8.65
CA ARG A 44 12.85 -4.44 -7.33
C ARG A 44 11.83 -4.68 -6.23
N PRO A 45 12.09 -5.60 -5.28
CA PRO A 45 11.18 -5.80 -4.16
C PRO A 45 11.13 -4.56 -3.27
N TRP A 46 9.94 -4.28 -2.74
CA TRP A 46 9.74 -3.31 -1.67
C TRP A 46 9.05 -4.01 -0.51
N ASP A 47 9.60 -3.85 0.70
CA ASP A 47 8.99 -4.28 1.96
C ASP A 47 9.38 -3.27 3.04
N GLY A 48 8.43 -2.42 3.44
CA GLY A 48 8.70 -1.42 4.47
C GLY A 48 7.82 -0.17 4.40
N ARG A 49 8.21 0.83 5.19
CA ARG A 49 7.50 2.11 5.34
C ARG A 49 7.35 2.81 3.99
N PHE A 50 6.19 3.43 3.81
CA PHE A 50 5.82 4.17 2.62
C PHE A 50 5.19 5.50 3.03
N THR A 51 6.02 6.54 3.15
CA THR A 51 5.64 7.87 3.64
C THR A 51 5.92 8.96 2.60
N PRO A 52 5.29 8.92 1.41
CA PRO A 52 5.54 9.91 0.36
C PRO A 52 5.17 11.34 0.76
N CYS A 53 4.25 11.56 1.71
CA CYS A 53 3.97 12.90 2.23
C CYS A 53 5.17 13.53 2.95
N ALA A 54 6.00 12.71 3.60
CA ALA A 54 7.16 13.16 4.38
C ALA A 54 8.48 13.11 3.58
N SER A 55 8.62 12.16 2.65
CA SER A 55 9.88 11.89 1.94
C SER A 55 9.75 12.04 0.43
N TRP A 56 10.64 12.84 -0.17
CA TRP A 56 10.75 12.91 -1.63
C TRP A 56 11.30 11.63 -2.24
N GLU A 57 12.15 10.88 -1.53
CA GLU A 57 12.66 9.59 -1.99
C GLU A 57 11.50 8.61 -2.21
N THR A 58 10.54 8.57 -1.28
CA THR A 58 9.34 7.74 -1.44
C THR A 58 8.38 8.33 -2.48
N ALA A 59 8.19 9.65 -2.52
CA ALA A 59 7.33 10.30 -3.51
C ALA A 59 7.86 10.19 -4.95
N ALA A 60 9.16 9.96 -5.14
CA ALA A 60 9.76 9.76 -6.47
C ALA A 60 9.12 8.59 -7.22
N VAL A 61 8.64 7.56 -6.51
CA VAL A 61 7.89 6.43 -7.10
C VAL A 61 6.66 6.89 -7.88
N VAL A 62 5.99 7.96 -7.42
CA VAL A 62 4.87 8.60 -8.11
C VAL A 62 5.36 9.49 -9.25
N LEU A 63 6.41 10.28 -9.01
CA LEU A 63 6.99 11.18 -10.01
C LEU A 63 7.48 10.40 -11.26
N GLU A 64 8.13 9.27 -11.07
CA GLU A 64 8.61 8.40 -12.15
C GLU A 64 7.48 7.74 -12.98
N ARG A 65 6.23 7.84 -12.52
CA ARG A 65 5.04 7.41 -13.26
C ARG A 65 4.35 8.56 -14.00
N ALA A 66 4.77 9.80 -13.78
CA ALA A 66 4.24 10.94 -14.51
C ALA A 66 4.67 10.86 -15.98
N ILE A 67 3.69 10.85 -16.89
CA ILE A 67 3.89 10.99 -18.33
C ILE A 67 4.06 12.47 -18.67
N ARG A 68 3.30 13.33 -17.98
CA ARG A 68 3.36 14.78 -18.10
C ARG A 68 3.12 15.40 -16.73
N LEU A 69 3.89 16.43 -16.42
CA LEU A 69 3.73 17.24 -15.21
C LEU A 69 3.84 18.72 -15.60
N ASP A 70 2.79 19.48 -15.31
CA ASP A 70 2.71 20.93 -15.54
C ASP A 70 2.51 21.62 -14.18
N VAL A 71 3.57 22.28 -13.70
CA VAL A 71 3.52 23.04 -12.44
C VAL A 71 2.97 24.43 -12.76
N ARG A 72 1.73 24.67 -12.33
CA ARG A 72 1.00 25.92 -12.59
C ARG A 72 1.43 27.02 -11.63
N GLU A 73 1.59 26.65 -10.36
CA GLU A 73 1.99 27.56 -9.30
C GLU A 73 2.93 26.85 -8.33
N GLN A 74 3.95 27.56 -7.87
CA GLN A 74 4.81 27.13 -6.78
C GLN A 74 5.33 28.37 -6.04
N SER A 75 4.96 28.49 -4.77
CA SER A 75 5.34 29.62 -3.92
C SER A 75 5.40 29.18 -2.45
N GLU A 76 5.72 30.11 -1.56
CA GLU A 76 5.63 29.89 -0.10
C GLU A 76 4.21 29.56 0.37
N LYS A 77 3.18 29.90 -0.41
CA LYS A 77 1.77 29.62 -0.08
C LYS A 77 1.30 28.23 -0.52
N GLY A 78 2.15 27.48 -1.21
CA GLY A 78 1.84 26.15 -1.72
C GLY A 78 2.11 26.01 -3.22
N ALA A 79 1.59 24.92 -3.78
CA ALA A 79 1.77 24.57 -5.17
C ALA A 79 0.48 24.02 -5.79
N LEU A 80 0.38 24.20 -7.10
CA LEU A 80 -0.66 23.67 -7.96
C LEU A 80 0.01 22.99 -9.16
N CYS A 81 -0.39 21.75 -9.46
CA CYS A 81 0.08 21.06 -10.65
C CYS A 81 -1.04 20.31 -11.35
N VAL A 82 -0.91 20.16 -12.66
CA VAL A 82 -1.71 19.24 -13.47
C VAL A 82 -0.79 18.15 -13.99
N ALA A 83 -1.14 16.89 -13.76
CA ALA A 83 -0.30 15.76 -14.13
C ALA A 83 -1.11 14.64 -14.77
N GLU A 84 -0.46 13.92 -15.68
CA GLU A 84 -0.94 12.69 -16.28
C GLU A 84 0.01 11.57 -15.90
N PHE A 85 -0.54 10.43 -15.48
CA PHE A 85 0.25 9.33 -14.94
C PHE A 85 -0.02 8.04 -15.70
N LYS A 86 1.01 7.20 -15.82
CA LYS A 86 0.85 5.84 -16.29
C LYS A 86 -0.10 5.07 -15.36
N GLY A 87 -1.15 4.47 -15.93
CA GLY A 87 -2.19 3.74 -15.18
C GLY A 87 -3.32 4.61 -14.64
N GLY A 88 -3.16 5.94 -14.67
CA GLY A 88 -4.23 6.89 -14.35
C GLY A 88 -5.29 6.94 -15.45
N GLN A 89 -6.51 7.33 -15.08
CA GLN A 89 -7.66 7.39 -16.00
C GLN A 89 -7.69 8.68 -16.83
N ARG A 90 -7.11 9.76 -16.32
CA ARG A 90 -7.10 11.09 -16.93
C ARG A 90 -5.98 11.97 -16.37
N ALA A 91 -5.68 13.07 -17.06
CA ALA A 91 -4.96 14.17 -16.44
C ALA A 91 -5.78 14.76 -15.29
N SER A 92 -5.10 15.09 -14.19
CA SER A 92 -5.73 15.52 -12.95
C SER A 92 -4.95 16.66 -12.32
N GLU A 93 -5.68 17.59 -11.72
CA GLU A 93 -5.12 18.67 -10.92
C GLU A 93 -4.90 18.21 -9.48
N GLY A 94 -3.87 18.73 -8.84
CA GLY A 94 -3.65 18.62 -7.41
C GLY A 94 -3.04 19.88 -6.86
N SER A 95 -3.45 20.24 -5.64
CA SER A 95 -2.98 21.41 -4.91
C SER A 95 -2.55 21.02 -3.49
N GLY A 96 -1.62 21.76 -2.91
CA GLY A 96 -1.24 21.56 -1.51
C GLY A 96 -0.08 22.45 -1.08
N ASP A 97 0.33 22.32 0.18
CA ASP A 97 1.34 23.19 0.81
C ASP A 97 2.75 23.05 0.20
N SER A 98 2.94 22.04 -0.64
CA SER A 98 4.16 21.87 -1.44
C SER A 98 3.86 21.15 -2.73
N LEU A 99 4.79 21.23 -3.69
CA LEU A 99 4.68 20.48 -4.95
C LEU A 99 4.56 18.97 -4.72
N ARG A 100 5.17 18.44 -3.65
CA ARG A 100 5.06 17.02 -3.29
C ARG A 100 3.60 16.67 -2.98
N ILE A 101 2.96 17.43 -2.10
CA ILE A 101 1.56 17.17 -1.73
C ILE A 101 0.62 17.37 -2.93
N ALA A 102 0.84 18.42 -3.72
CA ALA A 102 0.08 18.67 -4.95
C ALA A 102 0.19 17.48 -5.93
N LEU A 103 1.40 16.97 -6.16
CA LEU A 103 1.65 15.82 -7.04
C LEU A 103 0.95 14.55 -6.52
N LEU A 104 1.05 14.26 -5.22
CA LEU A 104 0.44 13.07 -4.62
C LEU A 104 -1.09 13.13 -4.69
N ARG A 105 -1.69 14.29 -4.44
CA ARG A 105 -3.15 14.48 -4.58
C ARG A 105 -3.61 14.36 -6.02
N ALA A 106 -2.87 14.94 -6.98
CA ALA A 106 -3.14 14.74 -8.41
C ALA A 106 -3.09 13.25 -8.74
N PHE A 107 -2.07 12.52 -8.26
CA PHE A 107 -1.94 11.09 -8.52
C PHE A 107 -3.13 10.28 -8.01
N VAL A 108 -3.59 10.53 -6.78
CA VAL A 108 -4.80 9.88 -6.23
C VAL A 108 -6.03 10.26 -7.07
N ALA A 109 -6.19 11.53 -7.41
CA ALA A 109 -7.33 12.00 -8.21
C ALA A 109 -7.37 11.38 -9.61
N SER A 110 -6.21 11.10 -10.21
CA SER A 110 -6.14 10.44 -11.52
C SER A 110 -6.67 8.99 -11.50
N HIS A 111 -6.67 8.33 -10.34
CA HIS A 111 -7.12 6.93 -10.19
C HIS A 111 -8.53 6.82 -9.61
N PHE A 112 -8.88 7.68 -8.66
CA PHE A 112 -10.14 7.56 -7.90
C PHE A 112 -11.12 8.71 -8.13
N GLY A 113 -10.73 9.76 -8.86
CA GLY A 113 -11.53 10.97 -9.00
C GLY A 113 -11.41 11.87 -7.76
N ASP A 114 -12.39 12.74 -7.54
CA ASP A 114 -12.24 13.86 -6.60
C ASP A 114 -12.53 13.45 -5.14
N THR A 115 -13.12 12.27 -4.93
CA THR A 115 -13.49 11.74 -3.62
C THR A 115 -13.03 10.29 -3.46
N VAL A 116 -12.64 9.94 -2.23
CA VAL A 116 -12.26 8.58 -1.83
C VAL A 116 -12.97 8.17 -0.55
N ASP A 117 -13.06 6.87 -0.29
CA ASP A 117 -13.60 6.34 0.96
C ASP A 117 -12.67 6.59 2.16
N ASP A 118 -13.11 6.15 3.35
CA ASP A 118 -12.30 6.17 4.56
C ASP A 118 -11.09 5.21 4.47
N VAL A 119 -10.07 5.51 5.26
CA VAL A 119 -8.86 4.67 5.36
C VAL A 119 -9.23 3.38 6.08
N LEU A 120 -9.10 2.25 5.39
CA LEU A 120 -9.10 0.93 6.02
C LEU A 120 -7.76 0.73 6.71
N ARG A 121 -7.78 0.50 8.03
CA ARG A 121 -6.56 0.40 8.87
C ARG A 121 -6.06 -1.03 9.03
N GLU A 122 -6.86 -1.99 8.60
CA GLU A 122 -6.48 -3.39 8.58
C GLU A 122 -5.48 -3.68 7.46
N ARG A 123 -4.75 -4.80 7.61
CA ARG A 123 -3.87 -5.34 6.58
C ARG A 123 -4.69 -5.72 5.34
N GLN A 124 -4.19 -5.39 4.16
CA GLN A 124 -4.93 -5.51 2.90
C GLN A 124 -4.07 -6.11 1.80
N ALA A 125 -4.62 -7.07 1.05
CA ALA A 125 -4.11 -7.51 -0.24
C ALA A 125 -4.66 -6.61 -1.35
N LEU A 126 -3.83 -6.25 -2.31
CA LEU A 126 -4.25 -5.50 -3.50
C LEU A 126 -4.28 -6.39 -4.74
N THR A 127 -5.43 -6.41 -5.41
CA THR A 127 -5.62 -7.03 -6.72
C THR A 127 -6.13 -5.98 -7.71
N GLY A 128 -5.21 -5.39 -8.47
CA GLY A 128 -5.52 -4.21 -9.27
C GLY A 128 -6.00 -3.08 -8.36
N MET A 129 -7.08 -2.39 -8.74
CA MET A 129 -7.65 -1.33 -7.89
C MET A 129 -8.44 -1.85 -6.69
N ARG A 130 -8.65 -3.16 -6.52
CA ARG A 130 -9.41 -3.70 -5.38
C ARG A 130 -8.49 -3.94 -4.18
N ALA A 131 -8.98 -3.60 -3.00
CA ALA A 131 -8.37 -3.98 -1.73
C ALA A 131 -9.27 -5.00 -1.03
N GLU A 132 -8.67 -6.07 -0.55
CA GLU A 132 -9.33 -7.08 0.26
C GLU A 132 -8.63 -7.16 1.61
N THR A 133 -9.39 -7.00 2.69
CA THR A 133 -8.85 -7.13 4.05
C THR A 133 -8.36 -8.55 4.27
N ILE A 134 -7.08 -8.66 4.63
CA ILE A 134 -6.51 -9.91 5.10
C ILE A 134 -6.78 -9.92 6.60
N SER A 135 -7.80 -10.66 7.04
CA SER A 135 -7.83 -11.05 8.44
C SER A 135 -6.55 -11.81 8.72
N GLU A 136 -5.90 -11.52 9.86
CA GLU A 136 -5.06 -12.53 10.48
C GLU A 136 -5.99 -13.74 10.70
N GLN A 137 -5.99 -14.70 9.78
CA GLN A 137 -6.26 -16.06 10.19
C GLN A 137 -5.20 -16.32 11.23
N THR A 138 -5.60 -16.19 12.49
CA THR A 138 -4.87 -16.71 13.62
C THR A 138 -4.39 -18.09 13.17
N VAL A 139 -3.07 -18.30 13.13
CA VAL A 139 -2.51 -19.64 13.09
C VAL A 139 -2.98 -20.30 14.39
N GLY A 140 -4.18 -20.86 14.35
CA GLY A 140 -4.99 -21.23 15.51
C GLY A 140 -6.25 -21.97 15.08
N GLY A 141 -6.17 -22.69 13.95
CA GLY A 141 -7.30 -23.38 13.34
C GLY A 141 -6.91 -24.46 12.35
N VAL A 142 -5.72 -25.05 12.50
CA VAL A 142 -5.47 -26.43 12.08
C VAL A 142 -4.86 -27.11 13.29
N VAL A 143 -5.71 -27.58 14.20
CA VAL A 143 -5.35 -28.75 14.99
C VAL A 143 -5.36 -29.88 13.99
N GLU A 144 -4.23 -30.08 13.31
CA GLU A 144 -3.94 -31.38 12.73
C GLU A 144 -4.03 -32.35 13.90
N ASP A 145 -4.94 -33.30 13.75
CA ASP A 145 -5.20 -34.43 14.61
C ASP A 145 -3.86 -34.98 15.12
N LEU A 146 -3.50 -34.66 16.37
CA LEU A 146 -2.34 -35.24 17.04
C LEU A 146 -2.58 -36.74 17.04
N PRO A 147 -1.72 -37.57 16.41
CA PRO A 147 -1.90 -39.00 16.49
C PRO A 147 -1.82 -39.41 17.95
N HIS A 148 -2.93 -39.88 18.50
CA HIS A 148 -2.98 -40.55 19.78
C HIS A 148 -1.98 -41.70 19.76
N PRO A 149 -0.94 -41.71 20.61
CA PRO A 149 -0.14 -42.90 20.80
C PRO A 149 -0.96 -43.85 21.68
N ASP A 150 -1.93 -44.54 21.08
CA ASP A 150 -2.48 -45.73 21.71
C ASP A 150 -1.36 -46.76 21.75
N GLY A 151 -0.85 -46.94 22.97
CA GLY A 151 0.24 -47.84 23.28
C GLY A 151 -0.11 -49.27 22.90
N GLN A 152 0.54 -49.77 21.85
CA GLN A 152 0.93 -51.15 21.75
C GLN A 152 2.41 -51.20 21.38
N ILE A 153 3.24 -51.28 22.42
CA ILE A 153 4.63 -51.70 22.29
C ILE A 153 4.57 -53.15 21.77
N GLY A 154 4.78 -53.31 20.46
CA GLY A 154 4.99 -54.63 19.87
C GLY A 154 6.28 -55.23 20.41
N ASP A 155 6.18 -56.45 20.94
CA ASP A 155 7.29 -57.26 21.40
C ASP A 155 8.37 -57.40 20.33
N ILE A 156 9.51 -56.74 20.52
CA ILE A 156 10.72 -57.02 19.74
C ILE A 156 11.36 -58.27 20.33
N GLN A 157 10.90 -59.45 19.92
CA GLN A 157 11.63 -60.70 20.10
C GLN A 157 12.62 -60.83 18.93
N SER A 158 13.87 -60.38 19.13
CA SER A 158 14.98 -60.72 18.25
C SER A 158 15.49 -62.12 18.61
N PRO A 159 15.52 -63.11 17.70
CA PRO A 159 16.25 -64.34 17.94
C PRO A 159 17.76 -64.13 17.69
N PRO A 160 18.65 -64.78 18.46
CA PRO A 160 20.08 -64.66 18.23
C PRO A 160 20.52 -65.60 17.11
N ARG A 161 21.25 -65.08 16.12
CA ARG A 161 22.48 -65.67 15.56
C ARG A 161 23.15 -64.75 14.56
#